data_AF-A0A1H4J5G7-F1
#
_entry.id   AF-A0A1H4J5G7-F1
#
_cell.length_a   1.000
_cell.length_b   1.000
_cell.length_c   1.000
_cell.angle_alpha   90.00
_cell.angle_beta   90.00
_cell.angle_gamma   90.00
#
_symmetry.space_group_name_H-M   'P 1'
#
loop_
_entity.id
_entity.type
_entity.pdbx_description
1 polymer ?
#
loop_
_entity_poly.entity_id
_entity_poly.type
_entity_poly.pdbx_seq_one_letter_code
_entity_poly.pdbx_strand_id
1 'polypeptide(L)'
;MRPLPQIILFIFLVLVISCGTVKTLTTQEKTQLNKVIDSMHFLDQKHRHNLIAVDSKYKVDRKNNGGKFLTQKAKRKKLGDNYKNYQKSKDSIKSLVDKTNESNTLLLLDLTKKHGFPSRERLKVYKSSAYFIFIHSPKKYYSSIKEVISKEYKEKRISEYEKAYIFWHINGRGGTPPRLGKDGTILLAKPHQ
;
A
#
# COMPACT_ATOMS: atom_id res chain seq x y z
N MET A 1 -50.07 22.27 -40.91
CA MET A 1 -49.03 21.35 -40.41
C MET A 1 -47.86 22.19 -39.94
N ARG A 2 -47.55 22.20 -38.63
CA ARG A 2 -46.47 23.01 -38.06
C ARG A 2 -45.19 22.17 -38.00
N PRO A 3 -44.02 22.68 -38.43
CA PRO A 3 -42.79 21.91 -38.31
C PRO A 3 -42.36 21.89 -36.84
N LEU A 4 -42.07 20.69 -36.33
CA LEU A 4 -41.39 20.53 -35.05
C LEU A 4 -39.98 21.16 -35.15
N PRO A 5 -39.51 21.89 -34.12
CA PRO A 5 -38.15 22.42 -34.12
C PRO A 5 -37.16 21.27 -33.92
N GLN A 6 -36.46 20.87 -34.99
CA GLN A 6 -35.38 19.87 -35.00
C GLN A 6 -34.15 20.28 -34.15
N ILE A 7 -34.20 21.42 -33.46
CA ILE A 7 -33.06 21.99 -32.72
C ILE A 7 -32.93 21.38 -31.32
N ILE A 8 -33.98 20.76 -30.76
CA ILE A 8 -33.94 20.24 -29.37
C ILE A 8 -33.25 18.87 -29.27
N LEU A 9 -33.13 18.11 -30.37
CA LEU A 9 -32.53 16.77 -30.34
C LEU A 9 -31.00 16.78 -30.40
N PHE A 10 -30.36 17.89 -30.80
CA PHE A 10 -28.90 17.99 -30.87
C PHE A 10 -28.23 18.39 -29.55
N ILE A 11 -28.98 18.95 -28.60
CA ILE A 11 -28.45 19.40 -27.31
C ILE A 11 -28.30 18.23 -26.32
N PHE A 12 -29.04 17.14 -26.52
CA PHE A 12 -28.93 15.94 -25.66
C PHE A 12 -27.77 15.00 -26.02
N LEU A 13 -27.06 15.20 -27.14
CA LEU A 13 -25.94 14.35 -27.55
C LEU A 13 -24.56 14.81 -27.04
N VAL A 14 -24.47 15.98 -26.38
CA VAL A 14 -23.18 16.55 -25.91
C VAL A 14 -22.92 16.29 -24.42
N LEU A 15 -23.84 15.68 -23.68
CA LEU A 15 -23.73 15.50 -22.22
C LEU A 15 -23.33 14.09 -21.77
N VAL A 16 -22.62 13.32 -22.61
CA VAL A 16 -22.09 11.99 -22.22
C VAL A 16 -20.61 11.81 -22.56
N ILE A 17 -19.78 12.85 -22.36
CA ILE A 17 -18.33 12.69 -22.27
C ILE A 17 -17.80 13.52 -21.09
N SER A 18 -18.30 13.25 -19.88
CA SER A 18 -17.43 13.39 -18.70
C SER A 18 -16.59 12.11 -18.58
N CYS A 19 -15.84 11.81 -19.64
CA CYS A 19 -14.75 10.87 -19.54
C CYS A 19 -13.66 11.64 -18.80
N GLY A 20 -13.63 11.51 -17.46
CA GLY A 20 -12.57 12.10 -16.64
C GLY A 20 -11.23 11.63 -17.20
N THR A 21 -10.57 12.50 -17.97
CA THR A 21 -9.38 12.14 -18.72
C THR A 21 -8.30 11.75 -17.73
N VAL A 22 -7.77 10.53 -17.89
CA VAL A 22 -6.66 10.04 -17.08
C VAL A 22 -5.53 11.06 -17.22
N LYS A 23 -5.13 11.71 -16.12
CA LYS A 23 -4.01 12.65 -16.14
C LYS A 23 -2.76 11.91 -16.63
N THR A 24 -2.31 12.26 -17.82
CA THR A 24 -1.05 11.79 -18.40
C THR A 24 0.09 12.51 -17.68
N LEU A 25 0.97 11.76 -17.05
CA LEU A 25 2.13 12.30 -16.35
C LEU A 25 3.23 12.67 -17.36
N THR A 26 3.82 13.86 -17.19
CA THR A 26 5.05 14.22 -17.88
C THR A 26 6.22 13.35 -17.42
N THR A 27 7.31 13.32 -18.19
CA THR A 27 8.53 12.59 -17.79
C THR A 27 9.07 13.11 -16.45
N GLN A 28 9.07 14.42 -16.25
CA GLN A 28 9.52 15.03 -14.99
C GLN A 28 8.63 14.64 -13.81
N GLU A 29 7.31 14.67 -13.98
CA GLU A 29 6.37 14.24 -12.94
C GLU A 29 6.60 12.77 -12.57
N LYS A 30 6.80 11.87 -13.54
CA LYS A 30 7.10 10.45 -13.27
C LYS A 30 8.35 10.29 -12.44
N THR A 31 9.44 10.96 -12.82
CA THR A 31 10.71 10.91 -12.09
C THR A 31 10.58 11.44 -10.68
N GLN A 32 9.90 12.58 -10.50
CA GLN A 32 9.68 13.19 -9.19
C GLN A 32 8.78 12.32 -8.30
N LEU A 33 7.66 11.83 -8.84
CA LEU A 33 6.76 10.91 -8.14
C LEU A 33 7.51 9.66 -7.70
N ASN A 34 8.26 9.02 -8.60
CA ASN A 34 9.01 7.81 -8.25
C ASN A 34 10.02 8.08 -7.14
N LYS A 35 10.77 9.19 -7.21
CA LYS A 35 11.73 9.57 -6.16
C LYS A 35 11.06 9.75 -4.79
N VAL A 36 9.87 10.35 -4.76
CA VAL A 36 9.10 10.53 -3.52
C VAL A 36 8.66 9.17 -2.98
N ILE A 37 8.08 8.30 -3.82
CA ILE A 37 7.64 6.96 -3.43
C ILE A 37 8.79 6.11 -2.90
N ASP A 38 9.95 6.13 -3.56
CA ASP A 38 11.12 5.38 -3.12
C ASP A 38 11.68 5.92 -1.80
N SER A 39 11.66 7.23 -1.59
CA SER A 39 12.07 7.85 -0.32
C SER A 39 11.15 7.43 0.83
N MET A 40 9.83 7.42 0.60
CA MET A 40 8.83 6.95 1.56
C MET A 40 9.05 5.48 1.92
N HIS A 41 9.23 4.63 0.91
CA HIS A 41 9.47 3.20 1.10
C HIS A 41 10.79 2.93 1.84
N PHE A 42 11.87 3.61 1.45
CA PHE A 42 13.17 3.49 2.11
C PHE A 42 13.08 3.82 3.60
N LEU A 43 12.41 4.92 3.96
CA LEU A 43 12.25 5.32 5.36
C LEU A 43 11.44 4.27 6.17
N ASP A 44 10.33 3.77 5.61
CA ASP A 44 9.53 2.69 6.21
C ASP A 44 10.39 1.43 6.45
N GLN A 45 11.13 0.98 5.44
CA GLN A 45 11.97 -0.21 5.55
C GLN A 45 13.13 -0.01 6.53
N LYS A 46 13.74 1.18 6.56
CA LYS A 46 14.82 1.52 7.52
C LYS A 46 14.36 1.31 8.97
N HIS A 47 13.18 1.80 9.35
CA HIS A 47 12.68 1.62 10.71
C HIS A 47 12.35 0.15 11.03
N ARG A 48 11.83 -0.61 10.05
CA ARG A 48 11.58 -2.05 10.22
C ARG A 48 12.87 -2.84 10.37
N HIS A 49 13.92 -2.51 9.63
CA HIS A 49 15.25 -3.09 9.83
C HIS A 49 15.80 -2.78 11.23
N ASN A 50 15.57 -1.57 11.75
CA ASN A 50 15.97 -1.25 13.12
C ASN A 50 15.22 -2.10 14.16
N LEU A 51 13.94 -2.43 13.95
CA LEU A 51 13.21 -3.36 14.83
C LEU A 51 13.81 -4.77 14.83
N ILE A 52 14.32 -5.23 13.69
CA ILE A 52 15.02 -6.51 13.56
C ILE A 52 16.39 -6.43 14.24
N ALA A 53 17.12 -5.32 14.07
CA ALA A 53 18.41 -5.10 14.71
C ALA A 53 18.31 -5.12 16.25
N VAL A 54 17.21 -4.61 16.81
CA VAL A 54 16.95 -4.76 18.26
C VAL A 54 16.73 -6.23 18.63
N ASP A 55 15.94 -6.99 17.87
CA ASP A 55 15.77 -8.42 18.13
C ASP A 55 17.11 -9.18 18.07
N SER A 56 17.97 -8.86 17.10
CA SER A 56 19.32 -9.44 16.98
C SER A 56 20.26 -9.02 18.11
N LYS A 57 20.25 -7.75 18.52
CA LYS A 57 21.06 -7.24 19.66
C LYS A 57 20.78 -8.03 20.94
N TYR A 58 19.52 -8.38 21.17
CA TYR A 58 19.08 -9.14 22.34
C TYR A 58 19.04 -10.66 22.09
N LYS A 59 19.52 -11.15 20.94
CA LYS A 59 19.54 -12.57 20.55
C LYS A 59 18.15 -13.25 20.63
N VAL A 60 17.10 -12.49 20.35
CA VAL A 60 15.69 -12.96 20.29
C VAL A 60 15.13 -13.00 18.88
N ASP A 61 15.97 -12.72 17.87
CA ASP A 61 15.66 -12.88 16.46
C ASP A 61 15.71 -14.34 16.02
N ARG A 62 15.17 -14.60 14.83
CA ARG A 62 15.06 -15.95 14.27
C ARG A 62 16.42 -16.64 14.10
N LYS A 63 17.46 -15.89 13.73
CA LYS A 63 18.82 -16.41 13.51
C LYS A 63 19.42 -17.00 14.79
N ASN A 64 19.30 -16.30 15.92
CA ASN A 64 19.83 -16.77 17.22
C ASN A 64 18.94 -17.82 17.91
N ASN A 65 17.82 -18.22 17.30
CA ASN A 65 16.85 -19.15 17.90
C ASN A 65 16.51 -20.31 16.95
N GLY A 66 17.49 -20.78 16.17
CA GLY A 66 17.37 -21.98 15.35
C GLY A 66 16.25 -21.89 14.32
N GLY A 67 16.01 -20.71 13.76
CA GLY A 67 14.95 -20.52 12.78
C GLY A 67 13.55 -20.29 13.37
N LYS A 68 13.40 -20.23 14.71
CA LYS A 68 12.10 -20.07 15.37
C LYS A 68 11.79 -18.62 15.72
N PHE A 69 10.52 -18.23 15.56
CA PHE A 69 10.01 -16.97 16.10
C PHE A 69 9.63 -17.14 17.56
N LEU A 70 10.25 -16.34 18.45
CA LEU A 70 9.91 -16.35 19.87
C LEU A 70 8.63 -15.57 20.14
N THR A 71 7.72 -16.17 20.90
CA THR A 71 6.56 -15.47 21.46
C THR A 71 6.98 -14.41 22.48
N GLN A 72 6.11 -13.46 22.80
CA GLN A 72 6.44 -12.45 23.82
C GLN A 72 6.69 -13.06 25.21
N LYS A 73 5.97 -14.13 25.58
CA LYS A 73 6.21 -14.90 26.80
C LYS A 73 7.60 -15.54 26.79
N ALA A 74 8.02 -16.13 25.66
CA ALA A 74 9.34 -16.73 25.52
C ALA A 74 10.45 -15.66 25.54
N LYS A 75 10.26 -14.51 24.88
CA LYS A 75 11.19 -13.38 24.93
C LYS A 75 11.36 -12.86 26.36
N ARG A 76 10.27 -12.70 27.11
CA ARG A 76 10.31 -12.29 28.52
C ARG A 76 11.07 -13.29 29.38
N LYS A 77 10.79 -14.59 29.23
CA LYS A 77 11.52 -15.66 29.95
C LYS A 77 13.02 -15.64 29.63
N LYS A 78 13.38 -15.52 28.35
CA LYS A 78 14.78 -15.54 27.89
C LYS A 78 15.59 -14.33 28.35
N LEU A 79 14.97 -13.15 28.39
CA LEU A 79 15.66 -11.90 28.69
C LEU A 79 15.70 -11.56 30.18
N GLY A 80 14.79 -12.11 31.00
CA GLY A 80 14.71 -11.78 32.42
C GLY A 80 14.60 -10.27 32.63
N ASP A 81 15.47 -9.72 33.46
CA ASP A 81 15.50 -8.29 33.79
C ASP A 81 15.82 -7.40 32.58
N ASN A 82 16.56 -7.92 31.60
CA ASN A 82 16.87 -7.19 30.36
C ASN A 82 15.64 -6.98 29.46
N TYR A 83 14.52 -7.67 29.74
CA TYR A 83 13.29 -7.52 28.96
C TYR A 83 12.76 -6.09 28.98
N LYS A 84 12.90 -5.37 30.10
CA LYS A 84 12.44 -3.97 30.21
C LYS A 84 13.19 -3.05 29.24
N ASN A 85 14.52 -3.20 29.16
CA ASN A 85 15.37 -2.42 28.25
C ASN A 85 15.14 -2.80 26.78
N TYR A 86 14.91 -4.10 26.51
CA TYR A 86 14.52 -4.60 25.20
C TYR A 86 13.21 -3.95 24.74
N GLN A 87 12.16 -3.98 25.57
CA GLN A 87 10.87 -3.38 25.25
C GLN A 87 10.98 -1.87 25.04
N LYS A 88 11.68 -1.14 25.92
CA LYS A 88 11.92 0.30 25.73
C LYS A 88 12.57 0.61 24.38
N SER A 89 13.55 -0.20 23.96
CA SER A 89 14.21 -0.05 22.65
C SER A 89 13.25 -0.33 21.49
N LYS A 90 12.43 -1.39 21.59
CA LYS A 90 11.42 -1.73 20.59
C LYS A 90 10.35 -0.65 20.46
N ASP A 91 9.82 -0.17 21.58
CA ASP A 91 8.73 0.80 21.62
C ASP A 91 9.15 2.14 21.01
N SER A 92 10.38 2.58 21.28
CA SER A 92 10.96 3.79 20.66
C SER A 92 10.94 3.69 19.13
N ILE A 93 11.42 2.57 18.57
CA ILE A 93 11.44 2.38 17.12
C ILE A 93 10.03 2.16 16.57
N LYS A 94 9.15 1.47 17.31
CA LYS A 94 7.77 1.26 16.91
C LYS A 94 7.00 2.56 16.78
N SER A 95 7.23 3.52 17.68
CA SER A 95 6.67 4.88 17.56
C SER A 95 7.09 5.57 16.27
N LEU A 96 8.36 5.42 15.85
CA LEU A 96 8.84 5.94 14.56
C LEU A 96 8.18 5.21 13.38
N VAL A 97 8.05 3.88 13.43
CA VAL A 97 7.32 3.11 12.40
C VAL A 97 5.88 3.62 12.27
N ASP A 98 5.19 3.86 13.38
CA ASP A 98 3.79 4.28 13.37
C ASP A 98 3.63 5.69 12.79
N LYS A 99 4.48 6.63 13.20
CA LYS A 99 4.53 7.98 12.62
C LYS A 99 4.82 7.93 11.12
N THR A 100 5.80 7.14 10.70
CA THR A 100 6.15 7.00 9.28
C THR A 100 5.03 6.34 8.48
N ASN A 101 4.37 5.29 8.99
CA ASN A 101 3.23 4.66 8.32
C ASN A 101 2.08 5.65 8.15
N GLU A 102 1.80 6.46 9.17
CA GLU A 102 0.77 7.49 9.11
C GLU A 102 1.09 8.56 8.06
N SER A 103 2.26 9.20 8.15
CA SER A 103 2.68 10.24 7.20
C SER A 103 2.74 9.71 5.77
N ASN A 104 3.28 8.51 5.57
CA ASN A 104 3.36 7.90 4.25
C ASN A 104 1.97 7.57 3.68
N THR A 105 1.04 7.12 4.53
CA THR A 105 -0.33 6.83 4.10
C THR A 105 -1.03 8.09 3.61
N LEU A 106 -0.96 9.17 4.40
CA LEU A 106 -1.57 10.46 4.04
C LEU A 106 -0.98 11.01 2.74
N LEU A 107 0.34 11.02 2.64
CA LEU A 107 1.02 11.51 1.44
C LEU A 107 0.68 10.65 0.21
N LEU A 108 0.64 9.33 0.33
CA LEU A 108 0.29 8.48 -0.81
C LEU A 108 -1.18 8.65 -1.22
N LEU A 109 -2.10 8.85 -0.27
CA LEU A 109 -3.49 9.18 -0.58
C LEU A 109 -3.58 10.50 -1.36
N ASP A 110 -2.87 11.55 -0.93
CA ASP A 110 -2.84 12.85 -1.61
C ASP A 110 -2.26 12.73 -3.03
N LEU A 111 -1.08 12.12 -3.16
CA LEU A 111 -0.44 11.88 -4.46
C LEU A 111 -1.34 11.06 -5.39
N THR A 112 -2.02 10.04 -4.86
CA THR A 112 -2.93 9.20 -5.65
C THR A 112 -4.16 9.99 -6.10
N LYS A 113 -4.74 10.84 -5.24
CA LYS A 113 -5.87 11.71 -5.62
C LYS A 113 -5.48 12.74 -6.68
N LYS A 114 -4.28 13.32 -6.57
CA LYS A 114 -3.79 14.39 -7.45
C LYS A 114 -3.25 13.88 -8.79
N HIS A 115 -2.57 12.74 -8.78
CA HIS A 115 -1.82 12.22 -9.92
C HIS A 115 -2.28 10.84 -10.37
N GLY A 116 -3.24 10.20 -9.72
CA GLY A 116 -3.53 8.77 -9.88
C GLY A 116 -2.48 7.88 -9.23
N PHE A 117 -2.76 6.58 -9.11
CA PHE A 117 -1.92 5.61 -8.43
C PHE A 117 -0.56 5.50 -9.13
N PRO A 118 0.56 5.59 -8.41
CA PRO A 118 1.89 5.54 -9.02
C PRO A 118 2.32 4.09 -9.30
N SER A 119 1.62 3.39 -10.21
CA SER A 119 1.98 2.03 -10.63
C SER A 119 3.27 2.01 -11.46
N ARG A 120 3.85 0.81 -11.58
CA ARG A 120 5.03 0.54 -12.41
C ARG A 120 4.85 1.05 -13.84
N GLU A 121 3.71 0.73 -14.45
CA GLU A 121 3.39 1.06 -15.84
C GLU A 121 3.26 2.58 -16.04
N ARG A 122 2.62 3.27 -15.09
CA ARG A 122 2.43 4.72 -15.16
C ARG A 122 3.73 5.49 -14.96
N LEU A 123 4.57 5.03 -14.04
CA LEU A 123 5.86 5.63 -13.77
C LEU A 123 6.93 5.25 -14.81
N LYS A 124 6.70 4.21 -15.62
CA LYS A 124 7.67 3.63 -16.56
C LYS A 124 8.98 3.19 -15.87
N VAL A 125 8.84 2.53 -14.72
CA VAL A 125 9.96 1.98 -13.94
C VAL A 125 9.91 0.46 -13.90
N TYR A 126 10.99 -0.20 -13.47
CA TYR A 126 10.99 -1.65 -13.32
C TYR A 126 10.09 -2.13 -12.17
N LYS A 127 10.03 -1.38 -11.07
CA LYS A 127 9.23 -1.69 -9.89
C LYS A 127 8.74 -0.40 -9.25
N SER A 128 7.46 -0.35 -8.87
CA SER A 128 6.93 0.69 -7.99
C SER A 128 6.79 0.14 -6.58
N SER A 129 7.16 0.95 -5.59
CA SER A 129 7.02 0.63 -4.18
C SER A 129 5.69 1.12 -3.57
N ALA A 130 4.81 1.71 -4.38
CA ALA A 130 3.61 2.39 -3.92
C ALA A 130 2.67 1.50 -3.09
N TYR A 131 2.36 0.29 -3.56
CA TYR A 131 1.43 -0.58 -2.84
C TYR A 131 1.99 -1.06 -1.49
N PHE A 132 3.33 -1.15 -1.32
CA PHE A 132 3.95 -1.51 -0.05
C PHE A 132 3.66 -0.49 1.06
N ILE A 133 3.41 0.77 0.69
CA ILE A 133 3.03 1.81 1.64
C ILE A 133 1.60 1.56 2.16
N PHE A 134 0.65 1.27 1.26
CA PHE A 134 -0.74 1.03 1.67
C PHE A 134 -0.97 -0.24 2.50
N ILE A 135 -0.20 -1.30 2.26
CA ILE A 135 -0.31 -2.52 3.07
C ILE A 135 0.16 -2.34 4.53
N HIS A 136 0.89 -1.26 4.81
CA HIS A 136 1.40 -0.87 6.12
C HIS A 136 0.57 0.22 6.79
N SER A 137 -0.48 0.71 6.12
CA SER A 137 -1.29 1.81 6.62
C SER A 137 -2.00 1.51 7.95
N PRO A 138 -2.17 2.52 8.82
CA PRO A 138 -3.03 2.42 9.99
C PRO A 138 -4.50 2.14 9.63
N LYS A 139 -5.20 1.38 10.49
CA LYS A 139 -6.62 1.00 10.29
C LYS A 139 -7.55 2.18 10.03
N LYS A 140 -7.30 3.33 10.67
CA LYS A 140 -8.10 4.56 10.50
C LYS A 140 -8.19 5.06 9.05
N TYR A 141 -7.25 4.66 8.18
CA TYR A 141 -7.23 5.05 6.77
C TYR A 141 -7.82 4.00 5.82
N TYR A 142 -8.23 2.82 6.31
CA TYR A 142 -8.66 1.72 5.44
C TYR A 142 -9.86 2.06 4.57
N SER A 143 -10.82 2.84 5.07
CA SER A 143 -11.97 3.28 4.27
C SER A 143 -11.52 4.13 3.08
N SER A 144 -10.69 5.14 3.33
CA SER A 144 -10.16 6.02 2.27
C SER A 144 -9.28 5.27 1.27
N ILE A 145 -8.49 4.31 1.74
CA ILE A 145 -7.68 3.45 0.85
C ILE A 145 -8.58 2.58 -0.03
N LYS A 146 -9.62 1.96 0.52
CA LYS A 146 -10.58 1.15 -0.25
C LYS A 146 -11.23 1.95 -1.37
N GLU A 147 -11.69 3.16 -1.04
CA GLU A 147 -12.32 4.06 -1.99
C GLU A 147 -11.36 4.44 -3.12
N VAL A 148 -10.18 4.97 -2.77
CA VAL A 148 -9.18 5.40 -3.74
C VAL A 148 -8.71 4.24 -4.61
N ILE A 149 -8.34 3.10 -4.03
CA ILE A 149 -7.86 1.95 -4.81
C ILE A 149 -8.95 1.36 -5.72
N SER A 150 -10.21 1.35 -5.28
CA SER A 150 -11.32 0.92 -6.14
C SER A 150 -11.49 1.83 -7.35
N LYS A 151 -11.37 3.15 -7.15
CA LYS A 151 -11.40 4.14 -8.23
C LYS A 151 -10.22 3.93 -9.19
N GLU A 152 -9.02 3.83 -8.65
CA GLU A 152 -7.79 3.64 -9.45
C GLU A 152 -7.81 2.35 -10.28
N TYR A 153 -8.44 1.30 -9.76
CA TYR A 153 -8.62 0.05 -10.51
C TYR A 153 -9.62 0.20 -11.65
N LYS A 154 -10.77 0.86 -11.42
CA LYS A 154 -11.74 1.17 -12.48
C LYS A 154 -11.10 2.00 -13.60
N GLU A 155 -10.19 2.91 -13.23
CA GLU A 155 -9.44 3.76 -14.16
C GLU A 155 -8.19 3.06 -14.75
N LYS A 156 -8.01 1.75 -14.51
CA LYS A 156 -6.91 0.92 -15.03
C LYS A 156 -5.51 1.47 -14.68
N ARG A 157 -5.39 2.17 -13.56
CA ARG A 157 -4.12 2.77 -13.07
C ARG A 157 -3.37 1.92 -12.05
N ILE A 158 -4.01 0.86 -11.56
CA ILE A 158 -3.43 -0.13 -10.66
C ILE A 158 -3.76 -1.52 -11.19
N SER A 159 -2.83 -2.47 -11.07
CA SER A 159 -3.08 -3.86 -11.47
C SER A 159 -4.09 -4.52 -10.53
N GLU A 160 -4.76 -5.56 -11.01
CA GLU A 160 -5.65 -6.36 -10.17
C GLU A 160 -4.90 -7.01 -9.00
N TYR A 161 -3.62 -7.41 -9.21
CA TYR A 161 -2.81 -8.02 -8.16
C TYR A 161 -2.50 -7.02 -7.04
N GLU A 162 -2.03 -5.82 -7.38
CA GLU A 162 -1.73 -4.79 -6.38
C GLU A 162 -2.99 -4.42 -5.59
N LYS A 163 -4.14 -4.25 -6.27
CA LYS A 163 -5.43 -4.04 -5.60
C LYS A 163 -5.75 -5.19 -4.64
N ALA A 164 -5.73 -6.42 -5.12
CA ALA A 164 -6.09 -7.60 -4.33
C ALA A 164 -5.17 -7.74 -3.11
N TYR A 165 -3.87 -7.47 -3.28
CA TYR A 165 -2.88 -7.56 -2.22
C TYR A 165 -3.09 -6.46 -1.16
N ILE A 166 -3.35 -5.21 -1.58
CA ILE A 166 -3.74 -4.13 -0.66
C ILE A 166 -5.01 -4.52 0.10
N PHE A 167 -6.03 -5.03 -0.59
CA PHE A 167 -7.32 -5.39 0.02
C PHE A 167 -7.19 -6.54 1.02
N TRP A 168 -6.40 -7.56 0.69
CA TRP A 168 -6.09 -8.65 1.62
C TRP A 168 -5.47 -8.11 2.92
N HIS A 169 -4.53 -7.17 2.84
CA HIS A 169 -3.92 -6.54 4.02
C HIS A 169 -4.92 -5.75 4.86
N ILE A 170 -5.69 -4.84 4.24
CA ILE A 170 -6.60 -3.95 4.97
C ILE A 170 -7.87 -4.65 5.46
N ASN A 171 -8.19 -5.83 4.90
CA ASN A 171 -9.28 -6.70 5.39
C ASN A 171 -8.79 -7.70 6.46
N GLY A 172 -7.59 -7.52 7.00
CA GLY A 172 -7.11 -8.33 8.13
C GLY A 172 -6.45 -9.66 7.73
N ARG A 173 -6.06 -9.82 6.46
CA ARG A 173 -5.30 -10.97 5.95
C ARG A 173 -6.01 -12.32 6.10
N GLY A 174 -7.33 -12.33 5.97
CA GLY A 174 -8.11 -13.57 5.95
C GLY A 174 -7.76 -14.44 4.74
N GLY A 175 -7.61 -15.75 4.97
CA GLY A 175 -7.30 -16.72 3.91
C GLY A 175 -5.89 -16.57 3.34
N THR A 176 -5.64 -17.22 2.20
CA THR A 176 -4.33 -17.15 1.52
C THR A 176 -4.14 -15.79 0.84
N PRO A 177 -2.94 -15.19 0.86
CA PRO A 177 -2.68 -13.98 0.08
C PRO A 177 -2.90 -14.25 -1.41
N PRO A 178 -3.28 -13.24 -2.21
CA PRO A 178 -3.41 -13.40 -3.65
C PRO A 178 -2.04 -13.79 -4.24
N ARG A 179 -2.07 -14.65 -5.25
CA ARG A 179 -0.87 -15.14 -5.95
C ARG A 179 -1.02 -14.94 -7.44
N LEU A 180 0.09 -14.81 -8.14
CA LEU A 180 0.12 -14.86 -9.60
C LEU A 180 0.31 -16.32 -10.04
N GLY A 181 -0.54 -16.77 -10.96
CA GLY A 181 -0.39 -18.02 -11.69
C GLY A 181 0.78 -17.95 -12.68
N LYS A 182 1.14 -19.10 -13.27
CA LYS A 182 2.23 -19.18 -14.25
C LYS A 182 1.95 -18.38 -15.53
N ASP A 183 0.68 -18.18 -15.84
CA ASP A 183 0.14 -17.41 -16.96
C ASP A 183 -0.13 -15.94 -16.60
N GLY A 184 0.21 -15.50 -15.39
CA GLY A 184 -0.07 -14.16 -14.88
C GLY A 184 -1.49 -13.94 -14.39
N THR A 185 -2.36 -14.96 -14.41
CA THR A 185 -3.71 -14.86 -13.82
C THR A 185 -3.63 -14.72 -12.30
N ILE A 186 -4.61 -14.06 -11.69
CA ILE A 186 -4.63 -13.90 -10.24
C ILE A 186 -5.40 -15.05 -9.62
N LEU A 187 -4.69 -15.81 -8.80
CA LEU A 187 -5.26 -16.80 -7.91
C LEU A 187 -5.71 -16.06 -6.65
N LEU A 188 -7.00 -15.72 -6.61
CA LEU A 188 -7.60 -14.99 -5.51
C LEU A 188 -7.54 -15.79 -4.20
N ALA A 189 -7.55 -15.05 -3.10
CA ALA A 189 -7.62 -15.61 -1.75
C ALA A 189 -8.85 -16.52 -1.63
N LYS A 190 -8.65 -17.82 -1.35
CA LYS A 190 -9.75 -18.65 -0.87
C LYS A 190 -9.98 -18.31 0.61
N PRO A 191 -11.23 -18.03 1.04
CA PRO A 191 -11.53 -17.96 2.46
C PRO A 191 -11.19 -19.30 3.11
N HIS A 192 -10.76 -19.28 4.37
CA HIS A 192 -10.69 -20.51 5.15
C HIS A 192 -12.12 -21.08 5.22
N GLN A 193 -12.31 -22.27 4.67
CA GLN A 193 -13.49 -23.10 4.95
C GLN A 193 -13.44 -23.54 6.41
#